data_AF-G9K758-F1
#
_entry.id   AF-G9K758-F1
#
_cell.length_a   1.000
_cell.length_b   1.000
_cell.length_c   1.000
_cell.angle_alpha   90.00
_cell.angle_beta   90.00
_cell.angle_gamma   90.00
#
_symmetry.space_group_name_H-M   'P 1'
#
loop_
_entity.id
_entity.type
_entity.pdbx_description
1 polymer ?
#
loop_
_entity_poly.entity_id
_entity_poly.type
_entity_poly.pdbx_seq_one_letter_code
_entity_poly.pdbx_strand_id
1 'polypeptide(L)'
;GVLIADDHCTIKNFDGIVSIIPVGEAKTYINGKHILESTVLHHGDRVILGGDHYFRFNHPVEVQKGKRPSGRDTLISEGPKDFEFAKNELLIAQRSQLEAEIKEAQLRAKEEMMQGIQIAKKMAQQELSSQKAAYESKIKTLEAELKEEAQRKKMQEINNQKANDKIEELEKAKQQLEQEIYVNKKRLEMETLAAKQALEDHSIR
;
A
#
# COMPACT_ATOMS: atom_id res chain seq x y z
N GLY A 1 20.43 -30.56 -40.35
CA GLY A 1 20.53 -29.78 -39.10
C GLY A 1 19.20 -29.11 -38.81
N VAL A 2 18.97 -28.61 -37.59
CA VAL A 2 17.69 -28.02 -37.14
C VAL A 2 17.26 -26.78 -37.97
N LEU A 3 18.20 -26.14 -38.67
CA LEU A 3 17.97 -24.95 -39.49
C LEU A 3 18.09 -25.20 -41.00
N ILE A 4 18.20 -26.46 -41.42
CA ILE A 4 18.18 -26.86 -42.83
C ILE A 4 16.81 -27.47 -43.13
N ALA A 5 15.99 -26.74 -43.90
CA ALA A 5 14.76 -27.28 -44.48
C ALA A 5 15.04 -28.48 -45.39
N ASP A 6 14.07 -29.38 -45.53
CA ASP A 6 14.14 -30.56 -46.40
C ASP A 6 14.46 -30.16 -47.86
N ASP A 7 13.78 -29.12 -48.35
CA ASP A 7 14.11 -28.41 -49.59
C ASP A 7 14.69 -27.03 -49.25
N HIS A 8 16.02 -26.94 -49.12
CA HIS A 8 16.68 -25.69 -48.66
C HIS A 8 17.05 -24.75 -49.82
N CYS A 9 17.69 -25.28 -50.84
CA CYS A 9 18.11 -24.51 -52.00
C CYS A 9 18.26 -25.43 -53.21
N THR A 10 18.05 -24.88 -54.40
CA THR A 10 18.30 -25.57 -55.67
C THR A 10 19.52 -24.96 -56.34
N ILE A 11 20.50 -25.78 -56.72
CA ILE A 11 21.62 -25.37 -57.55
C ILE A 11 21.33 -25.81 -58.99
N LYS A 12 21.40 -24.87 -59.94
CA LYS A 12 21.21 -25.11 -61.37
C LYS A 12 22.50 -24.81 -62.11
N ASN A 13 22.83 -25.64 -63.08
CA ASN A 13 23.91 -25.37 -64.04
C ASN A 13 23.28 -25.27 -65.43
N PHE A 14 23.42 -24.11 -66.06
CA PHE A 14 22.97 -23.87 -67.43
C PHE A 14 24.11 -23.26 -68.23
N ASP A 15 24.54 -23.95 -69.29
CA ASP A 15 25.64 -23.52 -70.17
C ASP A 15 26.96 -23.16 -69.44
N GLY A 16 27.24 -23.86 -68.34
CA GLY A 16 28.44 -23.60 -67.52
C GLY A 16 28.34 -22.34 -66.66
N ILE A 17 27.15 -21.80 -66.46
CA ILE A 17 26.84 -20.81 -65.42
C ILE A 17 26.08 -21.55 -64.32
N VAL A 18 26.69 -21.59 -63.13
CA VAL A 18 26.07 -22.22 -61.96
C VAL A 18 25.37 -21.14 -61.14
N SER A 19 24.10 -21.35 -60.83
CA SER A 19 23.33 -20.48 -59.93
C SER A 19 22.73 -21.27 -58.78
N ILE A 20 22.51 -20.60 -57.66
CA ILE A 20 21.82 -21.13 -56.50
C ILE A 20 20.56 -20.30 -56.23
N ILE A 21 19.48 -21.00 -55.92
CA ILE A 21 18.17 -20.42 -55.67
C ILE A 21 17.70 -20.92 -54.30
N PRO A 22 17.57 -20.05 -53.29
CA PRO A 22 16.99 -20.43 -52.01
C PRO A 22 15.51 -20.79 -52.20
N VAL A 23 15.03 -21.77 -51.44
CA VAL A 23 13.61 -22.18 -51.48
C VAL A 23 12.88 -21.49 -50.32
N GLY A 24 11.85 -20.70 -50.64
CA GLY A 24 11.07 -19.97 -49.62
C GLY A 24 11.93 -19.03 -48.78
N GLU A 25 11.83 -19.13 -47.46
CA GLU A 25 12.61 -18.33 -46.49
C GLU A 25 13.87 -19.07 -45.99
N ALA A 26 14.36 -20.05 -46.73
CA ALA A 26 15.56 -20.81 -46.36
C ALA A 26 16.80 -19.89 -46.32
N LYS A 27 17.46 -19.88 -45.17
CA LYS A 27 18.62 -19.01 -44.90
C LYS A 27 19.86 -19.47 -45.67
N THR A 28 20.03 -18.92 -46.87
CA THR A 28 21.19 -19.15 -47.74
C THR A 28 22.03 -17.89 -47.84
N TYR A 29 23.34 -17.99 -47.62
CA TYR A 29 24.26 -16.87 -47.72
C TYR A 29 25.40 -17.16 -48.69
N ILE A 30 25.76 -16.17 -49.51
CA ILE A 30 26.95 -16.21 -50.37
C ILE A 30 27.90 -15.10 -49.95
N ASN A 31 29.13 -15.46 -49.62
CA ASN A 31 30.17 -14.54 -49.15
C ASN A 31 29.73 -13.64 -47.97
N GLY A 32 28.82 -14.16 -47.13
CA GLY A 32 28.27 -13.45 -45.97
C GLY A 32 27.03 -12.60 -46.25
N LYS A 33 26.54 -12.55 -47.50
CA LYS A 33 25.29 -11.86 -47.86
C LYS A 33 24.13 -12.84 -47.95
N HIS A 34 23.03 -12.55 -47.29
CA HIS A 34 21.79 -13.33 -47.41
C HIS A 34 21.20 -13.13 -48.81
N ILE A 35 20.90 -14.21 -49.51
CA ILE A 35 20.26 -14.16 -50.83
C ILE A 35 18.80 -14.60 -50.71
N LEU A 36 17.93 -13.95 -51.48
CA LEU A 36 16.51 -14.29 -51.58
C LEU A 36 16.12 -14.70 -53.01
N GLU A 37 17.00 -14.46 -53.98
CA GLU A 37 16.78 -14.69 -55.40
C GLU A 37 17.91 -15.53 -56.01
N SER A 38 17.68 -15.98 -57.25
CA SER A 38 18.66 -16.75 -58.01
C SER A 38 19.96 -15.99 -58.17
N THR A 39 21.03 -16.48 -57.55
CA THR A 39 22.35 -15.83 -57.57
C THR A 39 23.36 -16.72 -58.28
N VAL A 40 24.15 -16.14 -59.20
CA VAL A 40 25.24 -16.84 -59.88
C VAL A 40 26.39 -17.07 -58.91
N LEU A 41 26.93 -18.29 -58.92
CA LEU A 41 28.08 -18.70 -58.12
C LEU A 41 29.36 -18.64 -58.95
N HIS A 42 30.38 -18.05 -58.36
CA HIS A 42 31.72 -17.92 -58.94
C HIS A 42 32.73 -18.77 -58.17
N HIS A 43 33.79 -19.23 -58.85
CA HIS A 43 34.85 -19.99 -58.20
C HIS A 43 35.39 -19.24 -56.96
N GLY A 44 35.33 -19.93 -55.81
CA GLY A 44 35.80 -19.42 -54.54
C GLY A 44 34.73 -18.80 -53.65
N ASP A 45 33.49 -18.69 -54.14
CA ASP A 45 32.36 -18.23 -53.34
C ASP A 45 32.12 -19.13 -52.13
N ARG A 46 31.88 -18.49 -50.98
CA ARG A 46 31.56 -19.17 -49.72
C ARG A 46 30.06 -19.26 -49.57
N VAL A 47 29.50 -20.47 -49.65
CA VAL A 47 28.07 -20.73 -49.52
C VAL A 47 27.79 -21.23 -48.10
N ILE A 48 26.83 -20.60 -47.41
CA ILE A 48 26.41 -20.97 -46.06
C ILE A 48 24.92 -21.31 -46.12
N LEU A 49 24.56 -22.52 -45.70
CA LEU A 49 23.17 -22.98 -45.61
C LEU A 49 22.79 -23.15 -44.15
N GLY A 50 21.60 -22.70 -43.76
CA GLY A 50 21.06 -22.87 -42.38
C GLY A 50 21.84 -22.14 -41.27
N GLY A 51 22.92 -21.43 -41.61
CA GLY A 51 23.80 -20.74 -40.67
C GLY A 51 24.94 -21.58 -40.09
N ASP A 52 24.92 -22.90 -40.27
CA ASP A 52 25.84 -23.87 -39.69
C ASP A 52 26.58 -24.74 -40.72
N HIS A 53 26.13 -24.79 -41.97
CA HIS A 53 26.76 -25.59 -43.03
C HIS A 53 27.55 -24.69 -43.97
N TYR A 54 28.86 -24.89 -44.06
CA TYR A 54 29.79 -24.05 -44.82
C TYR A 54 30.41 -24.80 -45.99
N PHE A 55 30.30 -24.23 -47.18
CA PHE A 55 30.84 -24.78 -48.41
C PHE A 55 31.66 -23.73 -49.16
N ARG A 56 32.69 -24.17 -49.88
CA ARG A 56 33.39 -23.36 -50.88
C ARG A 56 33.01 -23.88 -52.26
N PHE A 57 32.39 -23.03 -53.07
CA PHE A 57 32.04 -23.37 -54.43
C PHE A 57 33.30 -23.38 -55.30
N ASN A 58 33.51 -24.49 -56.01
CA ASN A 58 34.63 -24.65 -56.93
C ASN A 58 34.10 -24.78 -58.36
N HIS A 59 34.49 -23.87 -59.25
CA HIS A 59 34.19 -23.93 -60.67
C HIS A 59 35.48 -24.03 -61.52
N PRO A 60 36.01 -25.24 -61.79
CA PRO A 60 37.27 -25.41 -62.52
C PRO A 60 37.26 -24.80 -63.93
N VAL A 61 36.12 -24.89 -64.63
CA VAL A 61 35.95 -24.35 -66.00
C VAL A 61 35.96 -22.81 -66.02
N GLU A 62 35.42 -22.14 -65.01
CA GLU A 62 35.46 -20.69 -64.90
C GLU A 62 36.90 -20.18 -64.64
N VAL A 63 37.65 -20.89 -63.79
CA VAL A 63 39.06 -20.58 -63.51
C VAL A 63 39.91 -20.70 -64.78
N GLN A 64 39.66 -21.71 -65.62
CA GLN A 64 40.35 -21.87 -66.90
C GLN A 64 40.00 -20.77 -67.91
N LYS A 65 38.79 -20.19 -67.83
CA LYS A 65 38.35 -19.07 -68.68
C LYS A 65 38.89 -17.70 -68.23
N GLY A 66 39.71 -17.62 -67.17
CA GLY A 66 40.46 -16.42 -66.78
C GLY A 66 39.64 -15.24 -66.24
N LYS A 67 38.31 -15.39 -66.03
CA LYS A 67 37.46 -14.35 -65.45
C LYS A 67 37.66 -14.27 -63.93
N ARG A 68 38.71 -13.57 -63.49
CA ARG A 68 38.76 -13.06 -62.10
C ARG A 68 38.02 -11.72 -62.07
N PRO A 69 37.00 -11.51 -61.22
CA PRO A 69 36.48 -10.16 -61.01
C PRO A 69 37.57 -9.32 -60.33
N SER A 70 38.07 -8.32 -61.05
CA SER A 70 38.93 -7.27 -60.51
C SER A 70 38.12 -6.43 -59.52
N GLY A 71 38.47 -6.44 -58.24
CA GLY A 71 37.89 -5.47 -57.31
C GLY A 71 38.04 -5.81 -55.85
N ARG A 72 39.23 -5.62 -55.29
CA ARG A 72 39.38 -4.92 -54.00
C ARG A 72 40.84 -4.62 -53.72
N ASP A 73 41.35 -3.60 -54.40
CA ASP A 73 42.43 -2.80 -53.86
C ASP A 73 41.78 -1.51 -53.38
N THR A 74 41.66 -1.36 -52.06
CA THR A 74 41.28 -0.09 -51.42
C THR A 74 41.90 -0.08 -50.04
N LEU A 75 43.19 0.21 -50.06
CA LEU A 75 43.95 0.75 -48.96
C LEU A 75 43.35 2.11 -48.59
N ILE A 76 42.40 2.12 -47.65
CA ILE A 76 42.02 3.34 -46.93
C ILE A 76 42.18 3.02 -45.44
N SER A 77 43.03 3.81 -44.81
CA SER A 77 43.38 3.81 -43.40
C SER A 77 42.17 4.10 -42.50
N GLU A 78 41.38 3.07 -42.18
CA GLU A 78 40.78 2.87 -40.86
C GLU A 78 41.21 1.47 -40.41
N GLY A 79 41.78 1.33 -39.21
CA GLY A 79 42.18 0.03 -38.68
C GLY A 79 41.04 -0.99 -38.75
N PRO A 80 41.32 -2.30 -38.87
CA PRO A 80 40.28 -3.29 -39.10
C PRO A 80 39.24 -3.24 -37.98
N LYS A 81 38.01 -2.80 -38.31
CA LYS A 81 36.84 -2.97 -37.44
C LYS A 81 36.54 -4.46 -37.41
N ASP A 82 37.23 -5.15 -36.52
CA ASP A 82 37.12 -6.59 -36.33
C ASP A 82 35.73 -6.96 -35.82
N PHE A 83 35.32 -8.21 -36.07
CA PHE A 83 34.06 -8.79 -35.60
C PHE A 83 33.85 -8.60 -34.08
N GLU A 84 34.96 -8.53 -33.34
CA GLU A 84 35.01 -8.27 -31.91
C GLU A 84 34.57 -6.84 -31.54
N PHE A 85 34.88 -5.85 -32.37
CA PHE A 85 34.47 -4.46 -32.15
C PHE A 85 32.94 -4.30 -32.32
N ALA A 86 32.37 -4.83 -33.40
CA ALA A 86 30.93 -4.80 -33.63
C ALA A 86 30.14 -5.57 -32.56
N LYS A 87 30.66 -6.72 -32.10
CA LYS A 87 30.09 -7.48 -30.97
C LYS A 87 30.11 -6.66 -29.67
N ASN A 88 31.20 -5.96 -29.39
CA ASN A 88 31.34 -5.15 -28.20
C ASN A 88 30.40 -3.93 -28.20
N GLU A 89 30.28 -3.21 -29.33
CA GLU A 89 29.33 -2.09 -29.45
C GLU A 89 27.87 -2.53 -29.24
N LEU A 90 27.47 -3.67 -29.83
CA LEU A 90 26.13 -4.23 -29.63
C LEU A 90 25.89 -4.59 -28.15
N LEU A 91 26.88 -5.20 -27.50
CA LEU A 91 26.80 -5.58 -26.10
C LEU A 91 26.65 -4.35 -25.19
N ILE A 92 27.38 -3.27 -25.49
CA ILE A 92 27.28 -2.00 -24.77
C ILE A 92 25.90 -1.36 -24.96
N ALA A 93 25.37 -1.36 -26.19
CA ALA A 93 24.04 -0.83 -26.47
C ALA A 93 22.94 -1.59 -25.71
N GLN A 94 23.00 -2.93 -25.70
CA GLN A 94 22.06 -3.77 -24.94
C GLN A 94 22.19 -3.57 -23.43
N ARG A 95 23.41 -3.48 -22.90
CA ARG A 95 23.65 -3.17 -21.48
C ARG A 95 23.09 -1.81 -21.10
N SER A 96 23.33 -0.79 -21.93
CA SER A 96 22.82 0.56 -21.68
C SER A 96 21.29 0.60 -21.66
N GLN A 97 20.63 -0.16 -22.55
CA GLN A 97 19.16 -0.26 -22.56
C GLN A 97 18.64 -0.95 -21.30
N LEU A 98 19.22 -2.11 -20.94
CA LEU A 98 18.84 -2.85 -19.73
C LEU A 98 19.07 -2.02 -18.46
N GLU A 99 20.19 -1.30 -18.38
CA GLU A 99 20.47 -0.42 -17.24
C GLU A 99 19.47 0.74 -17.15
N ALA A 100 19.07 1.32 -18.28
CA ALA A 100 18.06 2.38 -18.31
C ALA A 100 16.69 1.85 -17.84
N GLU A 101 16.29 0.67 -18.33
CA GLU A 101 15.02 0.03 -17.95
C GLU A 101 15.00 -0.36 -16.46
N ILE A 102 16.09 -0.92 -15.94
CA ILE A 102 16.22 -1.23 -14.50
C ILE A 102 16.13 0.04 -13.66
N LYS A 103 16.82 1.11 -14.06
CA LYS A 103 16.78 2.40 -13.34
C LYS A 103 15.38 2.99 -13.35
N GLU A 104 14.69 2.93 -14.49
CA GLU A 104 13.32 3.41 -14.62
C GLU A 104 12.36 2.59 -13.75
N ALA A 105 12.45 1.27 -13.78
CA ALA A 105 11.65 0.39 -12.94
C ALA A 105 11.90 0.65 -11.44
N GLN A 106 13.16 0.85 -11.03
CA GLN A 106 13.50 1.22 -9.65
C GLN A 106 12.93 2.57 -9.24
N LEU A 107 12.95 3.56 -10.13
CA LEU A 107 12.41 4.88 -9.87
C LEU A 107 10.88 4.81 -9.68
N ARG A 108 10.17 4.12 -10.57
CA ARG A 108 8.73 3.90 -10.45
C ARG A 108 8.37 3.16 -9.17
N ALA A 109 9.07 2.07 -8.84
CA ALA A 109 8.85 1.32 -7.60
C ALA A 109 9.05 2.19 -6.36
N LYS A 110 10.06 3.07 -6.38
CA LYS A 110 10.31 4.03 -5.29
C LYS A 110 9.18 5.05 -5.17
N GLU A 111 8.66 5.57 -6.28
CA GLU A 111 7.53 6.49 -6.30
C GLU A 111 6.26 5.86 -5.73
N GLU A 112 5.91 4.66 -6.20
CA GLU A 112 4.76 3.89 -5.70
C GLU A 112 4.90 3.59 -4.20
N MET A 113 6.09 3.18 -3.76
CA MET A 113 6.38 2.96 -2.35
C MET A 113 6.21 4.24 -1.53
N MET A 114 6.74 5.38 -1.99
CA MET A 114 6.58 6.67 -1.30
C MET A 114 5.11 7.09 -1.22
N GLN A 115 4.33 6.90 -2.28
CA GLN A 115 2.90 7.16 -2.30
C GLN A 115 2.17 6.25 -1.29
N GLY A 116 2.49 4.96 -1.28
CA GLY A 116 1.93 4.01 -0.31
C GLY A 116 2.20 4.41 1.14
N ILE A 117 3.45 4.81 1.45
CA ILE A 117 3.83 5.30 2.79
C ILE A 117 3.05 6.56 3.16
N GLN A 118 2.91 7.51 2.24
CA GLN A 118 2.18 8.75 2.50
C GLN A 118 0.68 8.49 2.76
N ILE A 119 0.06 7.61 1.97
CA ILE A 119 -1.35 7.22 2.15
C ILE A 119 -1.51 6.54 3.50
N ALA A 120 -0.68 5.54 3.82
CA ALA A 120 -0.73 4.84 5.10
C ALA A 120 -0.53 5.80 6.29
N LYS A 121 0.42 6.73 6.19
CA LYS A 121 0.64 7.77 7.21
C LYS A 121 -0.59 8.66 7.39
N LYS A 122 -1.22 9.10 6.28
CA LYS A 122 -2.42 9.94 6.33
C LYS A 122 -3.60 9.19 6.96
N MET A 123 -3.81 7.94 6.57
CA MET A 123 -4.86 7.08 7.15
C MET A 123 -4.64 6.87 8.64
N ALA A 124 -3.43 6.53 9.07
CA ALA A 124 -3.10 6.38 10.49
C ALA A 124 -3.33 7.68 11.28
N GLN A 125 -2.93 8.82 10.71
CA GLN A 125 -3.13 10.13 11.35
C GLN A 125 -4.62 10.48 11.48
N GLN A 126 -5.43 10.18 10.47
CA GLN A 126 -6.87 10.41 10.48
C GLN A 126 -7.59 9.50 11.48
N GLU A 127 -7.22 8.23 11.55
CA GLU A 127 -7.77 7.28 12.53
C GLU A 127 -7.45 7.76 13.96
N LEU A 128 -6.20 8.13 14.22
CA LEU A 128 -5.78 8.64 15.52
C LEU A 128 -6.50 9.94 15.89
N SER A 129 -6.69 10.87 14.95
CA SER A 129 -7.42 12.11 15.22
C SER A 129 -8.91 11.86 15.49
N SER A 130 -9.53 10.92 14.76
CA SER A 130 -10.92 10.51 14.98
C SER A 130 -11.10 9.89 16.36
N GLN A 131 -10.23 8.95 16.74
CA GLN A 131 -10.25 8.35 18.07
C GLN A 131 -10.03 9.39 19.17
N LYS A 132 -9.05 10.29 19.00
CA LYS A 132 -8.80 11.38 19.95
C LYS A 132 -10.05 12.25 20.14
N ALA A 133 -10.70 12.64 19.05
CA ALA A 133 -11.92 13.44 19.11
C ALA A 133 -13.08 12.70 19.82
N ALA A 134 -13.24 11.40 19.56
CA ALA A 134 -14.24 10.57 20.23
C ALA A 134 -13.99 10.48 21.74
N TYR A 135 -12.73 10.26 22.15
CA TYR A 135 -12.37 10.22 23.56
C TYR A 135 -12.52 11.59 24.24
N GLU A 136 -12.07 12.67 23.60
CA GLU A 136 -12.25 14.04 24.12
C GLU A 136 -13.73 14.37 24.33
N SER A 137 -14.60 14.00 23.38
CA SER A 137 -16.04 14.17 23.54
C SER A 137 -16.59 13.35 24.71
N LYS A 138 -16.16 12.10 24.87
CA LYS A 138 -16.60 11.23 25.95
C LYS A 138 -16.15 11.74 27.32
N ILE A 139 -14.91 12.21 27.43
CA ILE A 139 -14.38 12.84 28.64
C ILE A 139 -15.22 14.06 29.00
N LYS A 140 -15.49 14.93 28.03
CA LYS A 140 -16.29 16.14 28.26
C LYS A 140 -17.70 15.82 28.76
N THR A 141 -18.34 14.79 28.21
CA THR A 141 -19.66 14.33 28.68
C THR A 141 -19.58 13.82 30.12
N LEU A 142 -18.61 12.95 30.42
CA LEU A 142 -18.42 12.40 31.77
C LEU A 142 -18.09 13.48 32.79
N GLU A 143 -17.29 14.48 32.43
CA GLU A 143 -17.00 15.63 33.28
C GLU A 143 -18.27 16.45 33.59
N ALA A 144 -19.15 16.63 32.61
CA ALA A 144 -20.43 17.31 32.80
C ALA A 144 -21.36 16.51 33.73
N GLU A 145 -21.49 15.19 33.51
CA GLU A 145 -22.27 14.29 34.36
C GLU A 145 -21.76 14.28 35.81
N LEU A 146 -20.45 14.17 36.00
CA LEU A 146 -19.82 14.22 37.32
C LEU A 146 -20.10 15.54 38.04
N LYS A 147 -20.04 16.66 37.31
CA LYS A 147 -20.32 17.99 37.86
C LYS A 147 -21.79 18.13 38.26
N GLU A 148 -22.70 17.61 37.44
CA GLU A 148 -24.14 17.61 37.75
C GLU A 148 -24.44 16.73 38.96
N GLU A 149 -23.86 15.53 39.04
CA GLU A 149 -24.01 14.63 40.19
C GLU A 149 -23.47 15.27 41.48
N ALA A 150 -22.31 15.93 41.41
CA ALA A 150 -21.74 16.64 42.55
C ALA A 150 -22.64 17.79 43.02
N GLN A 151 -23.21 18.57 42.09
CA GLN A 151 -24.16 19.63 42.43
C GLN A 151 -25.43 19.06 43.06
N ARG A 152 -25.95 17.94 42.52
CA ARG A 152 -27.13 17.25 43.05
C ARG A 152 -26.90 16.75 44.47
N LYS A 153 -25.75 16.11 44.73
CA LYS A 153 -25.37 15.66 46.09
C LYS A 153 -25.29 16.82 47.06
N LYS A 154 -24.65 17.93 46.66
CA LYS A 154 -24.57 19.13 47.50
C LYS A 154 -25.94 19.71 47.83
N MET A 155 -26.86 19.74 46.87
CA MET A 155 -28.24 20.19 47.11
C MET A 155 -28.98 19.25 48.07
N GLN A 156 -28.81 17.94 47.90
CA GLN A 156 -29.41 16.95 48.77
C GLN A 156 -28.88 17.05 50.20
N GLU A 157 -27.58 17.29 50.37
CA GLU A 157 -26.95 17.50 51.68
C GLU A 157 -27.50 18.74 52.38
N ILE A 158 -27.66 19.87 51.67
CA ILE A 158 -28.29 21.08 52.22
C ILE A 158 -29.73 20.81 52.63
N ASN A 159 -30.50 20.08 51.82
CA ASN A 159 -31.88 19.75 52.15
C ASN A 159 -31.98 18.82 53.36
N ASN A 160 -31.09 17.82 53.45
CA ASN A 160 -31.02 16.92 54.60
C ASN A 160 -30.64 17.69 55.87
N GLN A 161 -29.69 18.64 55.79
CA GLN A 161 -29.33 19.48 56.94
C GLN A 161 -30.52 20.30 57.41
N LYS A 162 -31.24 20.96 56.50
CA LYS A 162 -32.46 21.72 56.85
C LYS A 162 -33.54 20.84 57.48
N ALA A 163 -33.71 19.61 56.99
CA ALA A 163 -34.65 18.66 57.55
C ALA A 163 -34.24 18.26 58.98
N ASN A 164 -32.95 17.99 59.21
CA ASN A 164 -32.42 17.68 60.54
C ASN A 164 -32.58 18.86 61.50
N ASP A 165 -32.26 20.08 61.08
CA ASP A 165 -32.44 21.29 61.89
C ASP A 165 -33.93 21.47 62.28
N LYS A 166 -34.85 21.17 61.35
CA LYS A 166 -36.29 21.24 61.62
C LYS A 166 -36.76 20.14 62.58
N ILE A 167 -36.21 18.93 62.46
CA ILE A 167 -36.49 17.84 63.41
C ILE A 167 -36.04 18.25 64.81
N GLU A 168 -34.83 18.81 64.97
CA GLU A 168 -34.32 19.25 66.26
C GLU A 168 -35.20 20.37 66.88
N GLU A 169 -35.63 21.33 66.07
CA GLU A 169 -36.55 22.39 66.49
C GLU A 169 -37.89 21.82 66.98
N LEU A 170 -38.47 20.88 66.22
CA LEU A 170 -39.73 20.23 66.57
C LEU A 170 -39.61 19.34 67.82
N GLU A 171 -38.48 18.66 68.01
CA GLU A 171 -38.21 17.86 69.21
C GLU A 171 -38.15 18.73 70.47
N LYS A 172 -37.47 19.88 70.40
CA LYS A 172 -37.43 20.85 71.49
C LYS A 172 -38.82 21.39 71.81
N ALA A 173 -39.58 21.79 70.79
CA ALA A 173 -40.95 22.27 70.97
C ALA A 173 -41.86 21.19 71.57
N LYS A 174 -41.74 19.94 71.11
CA LYS A 174 -42.47 18.80 71.66
C LYS A 174 -42.15 18.59 73.15
N GLN A 175 -40.87 18.59 73.53
CA GLN A 175 -40.47 18.43 74.94
C GLN A 175 -41.03 19.55 75.83
N GLN A 176 -41.04 20.79 75.34
CA GLN A 176 -41.63 21.92 76.07
C GLN A 176 -43.14 21.75 76.28
N LEU A 177 -43.87 21.39 75.21
CA LEU A 177 -45.32 21.13 75.31
C LEU A 177 -45.64 19.95 76.24
N GLU A 178 -44.83 18.88 76.21
CA GLU A 178 -44.99 17.74 77.12
C GLU A 178 -44.80 18.16 78.59
N GLN A 179 -43.79 19.00 78.88
CA GLN A 179 -43.58 19.57 80.22
C GLN A 179 -44.75 20.47 80.64
N GLU A 180 -45.25 21.31 79.74
CA GLU A 180 -46.38 22.20 80.02
C GLU A 180 -47.66 21.43 80.30
N ILE A 181 -47.97 20.39 79.50
CA ILE A 181 -49.09 19.47 79.73
C ILE A 181 -48.94 18.79 81.09
N TYR A 182 -47.75 18.32 81.44
CA TYR A 182 -47.49 17.67 82.73
C TYR A 182 -47.78 18.62 83.91
N VAL A 183 -47.28 19.86 83.85
CA VAL A 183 -47.52 20.88 84.88
C VAL A 183 -49.00 21.24 84.97
N ASN A 184 -49.66 21.50 83.83
CA ASN A 184 -51.09 21.83 83.79
C ASN A 184 -51.96 20.69 84.33
N LYS A 185 -51.63 19.44 83.99
CA LYS A 185 -52.32 18.26 84.53
C LYS A 185 -52.17 18.17 86.05
N LYS A 186 -50.96 18.38 86.58
CA LYS A 186 -50.71 18.40 88.03
C LYS A 186 -51.47 19.52 88.75
N ARG A 187 -51.52 20.72 88.17
CA ARG A 187 -52.30 21.84 88.71
C ARG A 187 -53.79 21.49 88.78
N LEU A 188 -54.35 20.93 87.70
CA LEU A 188 -55.75 20.52 87.65
C LEU A 188 -56.07 19.41 88.68
N GLU A 189 -55.18 18.42 88.85
CA GLU A 189 -55.32 17.40 89.89
C GLU A 189 -55.39 18.02 91.31
N MET A 190 -54.53 19.01 91.59
CA MET A 190 -54.54 19.72 92.89
C MET A 190 -55.80 20.56 93.10
N GLU A 191 -56.24 21.30 92.08
CA GLU A 191 -57.48 22.11 92.14
C GLU A 191 -58.71 21.22 92.35
N THR A 192 -58.79 20.09 91.66
CA THR A 192 -59.92 19.15 91.82
C THR A 192 -59.94 18.49 93.20
N LEU A 193 -58.78 18.17 93.78
CA LEU A 193 -58.68 17.68 95.16
C LEU A 193 -59.11 18.74 96.18
N ALA A 194 -58.63 19.97 96.03
CA ALA A 194 -59.01 21.08 96.91
C ALA A 194 -60.51 21.38 96.83
N ALA A 195 -61.10 21.38 95.63
CA ALA A 195 -62.54 21.57 95.44
C ALA A 195 -63.36 20.45 96.10
N LYS A 196 -62.90 19.18 96.04
CA LYS A 196 -63.55 18.06 96.73
C LYS A 196 -63.49 18.22 98.25
N GLN A 197 -62.34 18.56 98.82
CA GLN A 197 -62.20 18.82 100.26
C GLN A 197 -63.12 19.95 100.72
N ALA A 198 -63.18 21.06 99.97
CA ALA A 198 -64.06 22.18 100.31
C ALA A 198 -65.55 21.78 100.32
N LEU A 199 -65.98 20.90 99.41
CA LEU A 199 -67.35 20.37 99.39
C LEU A 199 -67.63 19.43 100.58
N GLU A 200 -66.67 18.60 100.99
CA GLU A 200 -66.77 17.75 102.19
C GLU A 200 -66.84 18.59 103.47
N ASP A 201 -65.98 19.61 103.61
CA ASP A 201 -65.96 20.52 104.75
C ASP A 201 -67.28 21.32 104.88
N HIS A 202 -67.89 21.72 103.75
CA HIS A 202 -69.19 22.38 103.72
C HIS A 202 -70.38 21.43 103.95
N SER A 203 -70.20 20.11 103.84
CA SER A 203 -71.23 19.09 104.09
C SER A 203 -71.39 18.73 105.58
N ILE A 204 -70.46 19.13 106.45
CA ILE A 204 -70.41 18.74 107.88
C ILE A 204 -71.00 19.82 108.82
N ARG A 205 -71.66 20.86 108.28
CA ARG A 205 -72.26 21.95 109.05
C ARG A 205 -73.75 22.09 108.80
#